data_AF-A0A7X9I400-F1
#
_entry.id   AF-A0A7X9I400-F1
#
_cell.length_a   1.000
_cell.length_b   1.000
_cell.length_c   1.000
_cell.angle_alpha   90.00
_cell.angle_beta   90.00
_cell.angle_gamma   90.00
#
_symmetry.space_group_name_H-M   'P 1'
#
loop_
_entity.id
_entity.type
_entity.pdbx_description
1 polymer ?
#
loop_
_entity_poly.entity_id
_entity_poly.type
_entity_poly.pdbx_seq_one_letter_code
_entity_poly.pdbx_strand_id
1 'polypeptide(L)'
;DLPFEEKDELQPYCEATGIDLISMIAPTSKERIVRIAAQARGFVYCVSSLGVTGVRSEITTDIAEMVKLVKATRDIPCAIGFGISTPEQARDLSAEADGIIVGSAIVKMIAELGVECVEPIAGYVRQMKAAMR
;
A
#
# COMPACT_ATOMS: atom_id res chain seq x y z
N ASP A 1 -2.40 8.88 11.45
CA ASP A 1 -2.11 9.22 10.04
C ASP A 1 -1.60 10.65 10.02
N LEU A 2 -0.59 10.95 9.22
CA LEU A 2 -0.04 12.31 9.06
C LEU A 2 -0.48 12.81 7.67
N PRO A 3 -1.44 13.75 7.59
CA PRO A 3 -1.83 14.35 6.32
C PRO A 3 -0.62 14.95 5.59
N PHE A 4 -0.67 14.92 4.26
CA PHE A 4 0.39 15.49 3.43
C PHE A 4 0.65 16.97 3.72
N GLU A 5 -0.38 17.72 4.12
CA GLU A 5 -0.28 19.14 4.47
C GLU A 5 0.50 19.39 5.77
N GLU A 6 0.56 18.39 6.65
CA GLU A 6 1.25 18.46 7.96
C GLU A 6 2.64 17.81 7.89
N LYS A 7 3.08 17.35 6.71
CA LYS A 7 4.34 16.60 6.55
C LYS A 7 5.58 17.37 7.01
N ASP A 8 5.54 18.71 6.91
CA ASP A 8 6.69 19.56 7.22
C ASP A 8 7.00 19.58 8.73
N GLU A 9 6.12 19.04 9.58
CA GLU A 9 6.40 18.80 11.00
C GLU A 9 7.40 17.66 11.24
N LEU A 10 7.44 16.65 10.35
CA LEU A 10 8.30 15.47 10.48
C LEU A 10 9.38 15.38 9.41
N GLN A 11 9.12 15.88 8.21
CA GLN A 11 10.00 15.76 7.05
C GLN A 11 11.45 16.23 7.32
N PRO A 12 11.71 17.38 7.99
CA PRO A 12 13.08 17.83 8.24
C PRO A 12 13.88 16.85 9.13
N TYR A 13 13.22 16.24 10.11
CA TYR A 13 13.85 15.27 11.02
C TYR A 13 14.11 13.94 10.32
N CYS A 14 13.16 13.49 9.49
CA CYS A 14 13.32 12.32 8.63
C CYS A 14 14.51 12.51 7.66
N GLU A 15 14.61 13.66 7.00
CA GLU A 15 15.72 13.96 6.08
C GLU A 15 17.08 14.03 6.80
N ALA A 16 17.13 14.65 7.98
CA ALA A 16 18.36 14.73 8.78
C ALA A 16 18.88 13.35 9.23
N THR A 17 18.01 12.34 9.27
CA THR A 17 18.32 10.98 9.72
C THR A 17 18.36 9.96 8.59
N GLY A 18 18.13 10.38 7.34
CA GLY A 18 18.10 9.49 6.18
C GLY A 18 16.89 8.53 6.16
N ILE A 19 15.79 8.90 6.83
CA ILE A 19 14.54 8.15 6.85
C ILE A 19 13.60 8.75 5.80
N ASP A 20 13.02 7.90 4.94
CA ASP A 20 11.99 8.33 4.00
C ASP A 20 10.62 8.37 4.68
N LEU A 21 9.96 9.53 4.63
CA LEU A 21 8.56 9.68 5.04
C LEU A 21 7.64 9.24 3.90
N ILE A 22 7.05 8.05 4.04
CA ILE A 22 6.19 7.44 3.03
C ILE A 22 4.86 8.17 2.94
N SER A 23 4.53 8.64 1.74
CA SER A 23 3.26 9.30 1.46
C SER A 23 2.15 8.30 1.17
N MET A 24 0.93 8.59 1.64
CA MET A 24 -0.26 7.79 1.39
C MET A 24 -1.21 8.50 0.43
N ILE A 25 -1.83 7.75 -0.49
CA ILE A 25 -2.94 8.21 -1.33
C ILE A 25 -4.12 7.25 -1.24
N ALA A 26 -5.34 7.78 -1.42
CA ALA A 26 -6.57 7.02 -1.50
C ALA A 26 -7.42 7.53 -2.67
N PRO A 27 -8.48 6.81 -3.11
CA PRO A 27 -9.35 7.29 -4.20
C PRO A 27 -9.94 8.68 -3.95
N THR A 28 -10.14 9.03 -2.67
CA THR A 28 -10.62 10.34 -2.22
C THR A 28 -9.59 11.46 -2.34
N SER A 29 -8.30 11.15 -2.55
CA SER A 29 -7.25 12.14 -2.76
C SER A 29 -7.43 12.94 -4.06
N LYS A 30 -8.04 12.35 -5.10
CA LYS A 30 -8.37 12.99 -6.39
C LYS A 30 -7.20 13.83 -6.95
N GLU A 31 -7.43 15.11 -7.18
CA GLU A 31 -6.46 16.07 -7.73
C GLU A 31 -5.18 16.22 -6.88
N ARG A 32 -5.23 15.87 -5.59
CA ARG A 32 -4.07 15.94 -4.69
C ARG A 32 -3.01 14.88 -5.00
N ILE A 33 -3.35 13.81 -5.73
CA ILE A 33 -2.42 12.72 -6.04
C ILE A 33 -1.15 13.25 -6.72
N VAL A 34 -1.29 14.17 -7.69
CA VAL A 34 -0.15 14.76 -8.40
C VAL A 34 0.75 15.53 -7.42
N ARG A 35 0.16 16.35 -6.55
CA ARG A 35 0.91 17.13 -5.56
C ARG A 35 1.66 16.23 -4.56
N ILE A 36 1.01 15.15 -4.12
CA ILE A 36 1.58 14.17 -3.19
C ILE A 36 2.73 13.41 -3.87
N ALA A 37 2.50 12.87 -5.07
CA ALA A 37 3.48 12.10 -5.83
C ALA A 37 4.74 12.90 -6.17
N ALA A 38 4.61 14.19 -6.49
CA ALA A 38 5.75 15.05 -6.81
C ALA A 38 6.78 15.15 -5.67
N GLN A 39 6.32 15.08 -4.42
CA GLN A 39 7.14 15.23 -3.21
C GLN A 39 7.37 13.91 -2.46
N ALA A 40 6.83 12.80 -2.96
CA ALA A 40 6.96 11.50 -2.33
C ALA A 40 8.42 10.99 -2.37
N ARG A 41 8.78 10.22 -1.36
CA ARG A 41 10.09 9.56 -1.20
C ARG A 41 9.89 8.07 -0.86
N GLY A 42 10.90 7.25 -1.13
CA GLY A 42 10.83 5.80 -0.98
C GLY A 42 9.83 5.17 -1.96
N PHE A 43 8.56 5.12 -1.56
CA PHE A 43 7.43 4.65 -2.35
C PHE A 43 6.15 5.42 -2.00
N VAL A 44 5.11 5.28 -2.82
CA VAL A 44 3.77 5.77 -2.49
C VAL A 44 2.90 4.61 -2.02
N TYR A 45 2.31 4.73 -0.84
CA TYR A 45 1.34 3.78 -0.32
C TYR A 45 -0.04 4.09 -0.92
N CYS A 46 -0.52 3.22 -1.80
CA CYS A 46 -1.84 3.32 -2.42
C CYS A 46 -2.85 2.53 -1.58
N VAL A 47 -3.78 3.24 -0.93
CA VAL A 47 -4.85 2.63 -0.12
C VAL A 47 -5.93 2.07 -1.05
N SER A 48 -6.12 0.75 -1.00
CA SER A 48 -7.23 0.10 -1.70
C SER A 48 -8.55 0.31 -0.97
N SER A 49 -9.62 0.54 -1.73
CA SER A 49 -10.99 0.60 -1.22
C SER A 49 -11.55 -0.75 -0.76
N LEU A 50 -10.79 -1.85 -0.90
CA LEU A 50 -11.16 -3.19 -0.39
C LEU A 50 -11.38 -3.23 1.13
N GLY A 51 -10.69 -2.38 1.91
CA GLY A 51 -10.77 -2.41 3.37
C GLY A 51 -11.74 -1.41 4.00
N VAL A 52 -12.41 -0.56 3.21
CA VAL A 52 -13.49 0.31 3.70
C VAL A 52 -14.83 -0.24 3.24
N THR A 53 -15.72 -0.56 4.19
CA THR A 53 -17.02 -1.16 3.93
C THR A 53 -17.85 -0.30 2.97
N GLY A 54 -18.26 -0.83 1.81
CA GLY A 54 -19.39 -0.25 1.05
C GLY A 54 -19.38 -0.34 -0.48
N VAL A 55 -18.24 -0.47 -1.16
CA VAL A 55 -18.19 -0.33 -2.64
C VAL A 55 -17.39 -1.49 -3.24
N ARG A 56 -18.05 -2.55 -3.73
CA ARG A 56 -17.38 -3.82 -4.11
C ARG A 56 -17.17 -4.04 -5.62
N SER A 57 -17.65 -3.16 -6.49
CA SER A 57 -17.61 -3.38 -7.94
C SER A 57 -16.71 -2.42 -8.73
N GLU A 58 -16.35 -1.25 -8.19
CA GLU A 58 -15.58 -0.21 -8.92
C GLU A 58 -14.10 -0.12 -8.49
N ILE A 59 -13.70 -0.90 -7.48
CA ILE A 59 -12.42 -0.78 -6.75
C ILE A 59 -11.18 -0.94 -7.63
N THR A 60 -11.21 -1.89 -8.57
CA THR A 60 -10.04 -2.21 -9.41
C THR A 60 -9.69 -1.07 -10.35
N THR A 61 -10.70 -0.33 -10.82
CA THR A 61 -10.51 0.76 -11.79
C THR A 61 -9.85 1.96 -11.11
N ASP A 62 -10.29 2.32 -9.91
CA ASP A 62 -9.74 3.46 -9.16
C ASP A 62 -8.26 3.29 -8.84
N ILE A 63 -7.83 2.09 -8.45
CA ILE A 63 -6.44 1.83 -8.05
C ILE A 63 -5.48 1.91 -9.24
N ALA A 64 -5.86 1.33 -10.38
CA ALA A 64 -5.04 1.39 -11.59
C ALA A 64 -4.86 2.83 -12.07
N GLU A 65 -5.91 3.65 -12.01
CA GLU A 65 -5.84 5.07 -12.36
C GLU A 65 -4.96 5.86 -11.40
N MET A 66 -5.09 5.63 -10.08
CA MET A 66 -4.22 6.27 -9.09
C MET A 66 -2.74 5.95 -9.33
N VAL A 67 -2.39 4.67 -9.52
CA VAL A 67 -1.00 4.27 -9.74
C VAL A 67 -0.47 4.86 -11.05
N LYS A 68 -1.27 4.86 -12.12
CA LYS A 68 -0.90 5.50 -13.39
C LYS A 68 -0.64 6.99 -13.21
N LEU A 69 -1.46 7.70 -12.44
CA LEU A 69 -1.29 9.12 -12.18
C LEU A 69 -0.02 9.43 -11.37
N VAL A 70 0.29 8.59 -10.35
CA VAL A 70 1.54 8.70 -9.60
C VAL A 70 2.73 8.50 -10.53
N LYS A 71 2.76 7.42 -11.31
CA LYS A 71 3.85 7.08 -12.23
C LYS A 71 4.02 8.11 -13.35
N ALA A 72 2.93 8.71 -13.81
CA ALA A 72 2.97 9.81 -14.78
C ALA A 72 3.54 11.11 -14.18
N THR A 73 3.41 11.30 -12.87
CA THR A 73 3.94 12.47 -12.15
C THR A 73 5.41 12.29 -11.80
N ARG A 74 5.79 11.10 -11.33
CA ARG A 74 7.13 10.78 -10.86
C ARG A 74 7.41 9.29 -11.02
N ASP A 75 8.62 8.97 -11.46
CA ASP A 75 9.13 7.58 -11.45
C ASP A 75 9.46 7.17 -10.00
N ILE A 76 8.44 6.71 -9.27
CA ILE A 76 8.53 6.26 -7.88
C ILE A 76 7.72 4.97 -7.71
N PRO A 77 8.23 3.97 -6.96
CA PRO A 77 7.48 2.75 -6.69
C PRO A 77 6.14 3.02 -6.02
N CYS A 78 5.11 2.28 -6.43
CA CYS A 78 3.78 2.30 -5.82
C CYS A 78 3.50 0.97 -5.17
N ALA A 79 3.08 0.97 -3.90
CA ALA A 79 2.69 -0.25 -3.20
C ALA A 79 1.23 -0.17 -2.78
N ILE A 80 0.42 -1.17 -3.15
CA ILE A 80 -1.00 -1.22 -2.79
C ILE A 80 -1.14 -1.94 -1.46
N GLY A 81 -1.87 -1.33 -0.53
CA GLY A 81 -2.24 -1.96 0.73
C GLY A 81 -3.73 -1.84 1.03
N PHE A 82 -4.10 -2.28 2.23
CA PHE A 82 -5.46 -2.21 2.79
C PHE A 82 -6.44 -3.27 2.23
N GLY A 83 -6.86 -4.22 3.07
CA GLY A 83 -7.88 -5.23 2.71
C GLY A 83 -7.39 -6.43 1.87
N ILE A 84 -6.08 -6.58 1.66
CA ILE A 84 -5.48 -7.70 0.93
C ILE A 84 -5.21 -8.84 1.89
N SER A 85 -5.73 -10.02 1.59
CA SER A 85 -5.58 -11.21 2.44
C SER A 85 -5.40 -12.52 1.66
N THR A 86 -5.65 -12.56 0.35
CA THR A 86 -5.51 -13.80 -0.45
C THR A 86 -4.45 -13.68 -1.56
N PRO A 87 -3.85 -14.81 -1.98
CA PRO A 87 -2.90 -14.81 -3.09
C PRO A 87 -3.51 -14.33 -4.42
N GLU A 88 -4.79 -14.59 -4.66
CA GLU A 88 -5.49 -14.12 -5.87
C GLU A 88 -5.58 -12.59 -5.88
N GLN A 89 -5.94 -11.97 -4.75
CA GLN A 89 -5.95 -10.51 -4.63
C GLN A 89 -4.55 -9.93 -4.84
N ALA A 90 -3.52 -10.55 -4.28
CA ALA A 90 -2.13 -10.12 -4.45
C ALA A 90 -1.70 -10.20 -5.92
N ARG A 91 -2.01 -11.30 -6.61
CA ARG A 91 -1.74 -11.46 -8.05
C ARG A 91 -2.41 -10.36 -8.86
N ASP A 92 -3.71 -10.19 -8.68
CA ASP A 92 -4.51 -9.29 -9.50
C ASP A 92 -4.09 -7.82 -9.29
N LEU A 93 -3.79 -7.43 -8.06
CA LEU A 93 -3.31 -6.07 -7.75
C LEU A 93 -1.84 -5.83 -8.11
N SER A 94 -0.99 -6.87 -8.05
CA SER A 94 0.43 -6.76 -8.42
C SER A 94 0.65 -6.50 -9.92
N ALA A 95 -0.37 -6.71 -10.76
CA ALA A 95 -0.31 -6.34 -12.17
C ALA A 95 -0.27 -4.81 -12.38
N GLU A 96 -0.78 -4.04 -11.42
CA GLU A 96 -0.96 -2.58 -11.54
C GLU A 96 0.03 -1.79 -10.67
N ALA A 97 0.80 -2.43 -9.79
CA ALA A 97 1.69 -1.77 -8.83
C ALA A 97 3.00 -2.53 -8.61
N ASP A 98 3.97 -1.86 -8.00
CA ASP A 98 5.32 -2.39 -7.79
C ASP A 98 5.44 -3.21 -6.49
N GLY A 99 4.40 -3.18 -5.64
CA GLY A 99 4.38 -3.92 -4.39
C GLY A 99 2.98 -4.08 -3.79
N ILE A 100 2.87 -5.04 -2.88
CA ILE A 100 1.65 -5.37 -2.15
C ILE A 100 1.94 -5.37 -0.65
N ILE A 101 1.05 -4.76 0.14
CA ILE A 101 1.20 -4.61 1.59
C ILE A 101 0.08 -5.38 2.30
N VAL A 102 0.47 -6.34 3.13
CA VAL A 102 -0.43 -7.21 3.88
C VAL A 102 -0.14 -7.08 5.37
N GLY A 103 -1.10 -6.55 6.13
CA GLY A 103 -0.98 -6.37 7.57
C GLY A 103 -1.98 -7.23 8.36
N SER A 104 -3.27 -6.91 8.23
CA SER A 104 -4.34 -7.49 9.06
C SER A 104 -4.43 -9.02 8.99
N ALA A 105 -4.17 -9.63 7.83
CA ALA A 105 -4.16 -11.08 7.69
C ALA A 105 -3.04 -11.74 8.53
N ILE A 106 -1.84 -11.16 8.50
CA ILE A 106 -0.69 -11.64 9.29
C ILE A 106 -0.98 -11.46 10.79
N VAL A 107 -1.45 -10.28 11.20
CA VAL A 107 -1.77 -10.00 12.61
C VAL A 107 -2.87 -10.94 13.12
N LYS A 108 -3.88 -11.25 12.29
CA LYS A 108 -4.92 -12.23 12.63
C LYS A 108 -4.34 -13.62 12.85
N MET A 109 -3.45 -14.08 11.97
CA MET A 109 -2.75 -15.37 12.16
C MET A 109 -1.92 -15.39 13.45
N ILE A 110 -1.23 -14.28 13.78
CA ILE A 110 -0.50 -14.17 15.05
C ILE A 110 -1.45 -14.32 16.24
N ALA A 111 -2.59 -13.63 16.21
CA ALA A 111 -3.57 -13.69 17.30
C ALA A 111 -4.18 -15.09 17.49
N GLU A 112 -4.39 -15.84 16.40
CA GLU A 112 -4.98 -17.18 16.42
C GLU A 112 -3.97 -18.28 16.81
N LEU A 113 -2.72 -18.17 16.35
CA LEU A 113 -1.70 -19.22 16.48
C LEU A 113 -0.71 -18.98 17.63
N GLY A 114 -0.63 -17.76 18.15
CA GLY A 114 0.29 -17.41 19.23
C GLY A 114 1.75 -17.69 18.87
N VAL A 115 2.48 -18.38 19.76
CA VAL A 115 3.91 -18.67 19.57
C VAL A 115 4.18 -19.62 18.39
N GLU A 116 3.20 -20.42 17.99
CA GLU A 116 3.30 -21.38 16.87
C GLU A 116 3.04 -20.71 15.50
N CYS A 117 2.90 -19.39 15.45
CA CYS A 117 2.50 -18.67 14.24
C CYS A 117 3.58 -18.61 13.14
N VAL A 118 4.85 -18.83 13.48
CA VAL A 118 5.99 -18.53 12.58
C VAL A 118 5.94 -19.33 11.28
N GLU A 119 5.86 -20.66 11.34
CA GLU A 119 5.87 -21.48 10.11
C GLU A 119 4.58 -21.32 9.28
N PRO A 120 3.37 -21.26 9.88
CA PRO A 120 2.16 -20.93 9.14
C PRO A 120 2.22 -19.57 8.42
N ILE A 121 2.72 -18.53 9.09
CA ILE A 121 2.89 -17.21 8.47
C ILE A 121 3.94 -17.25 7.36
N ALA A 122 5.06 -17.96 7.56
CA ALA A 122 6.06 -18.14 6.51
C ALA A 122 5.46 -18.84 5.28
N GLY A 123 4.65 -19.88 5.49
CA GLY A 123 3.89 -20.56 4.43
C GLY A 123 2.94 -19.62 3.69
N TYR A 124 2.17 -18.83 4.42
CA TYR A 124 1.28 -17.81 3.87
C TYR A 124 2.05 -16.78 3.02
N VAL A 125 3.14 -16.22 3.54
CA VAL A 125 3.97 -15.23 2.81
C VAL A 125 4.58 -15.84 1.55
N ARG A 126 5.03 -17.10 1.58
CA ARG A 126 5.52 -17.81 0.38
C ARG A 126 4.42 -17.95 -0.68
N GLN A 127 3.19 -18.27 -0.28
CA GLN A 127 2.05 -18.37 -1.20
C GLN A 127 1.70 -17.00 -1.80
N MET A 128 1.65 -15.95 -0.98
CA MET A 128 1.41 -14.58 -1.46
C MET A 128 2.45 -14.15 -2.48
N LYS A 129 3.74 -14.38 -2.18
CA LYS A 129 4.85 -14.07 -3.09
C LYS A 129 4.79 -14.89 -4.38
N ALA A 130 4.49 -16.17 -4.31
CA ALA A 130 4.43 -17.05 -5.49
C ALA A 130 3.28 -16.71 -6.44
N ALA A 131 2.21 -16.09 -5.93
CA ALA A 131 1.10 -15.63 -6.75
C ALA A 131 1.40 -14.33 -7.51
N MET A 132 2.34 -13.52 -7.00
CA MET A 132 2.83 -12.31 -7.65
C MET A 132 3.90 -12.67 -8.69
N ARG A 133 3.95 -11.92 -9.79
CA ARG A 133 4.93 -12.11 -10.87
C ARG A 133 6.32 -11.59 -10.50
#